data_AF-A0A4V1XS22-F1
#
_entry.id   AF-A0A4V1XS22-F1
#
_cell.length_a   1.000
_cell.length_b   1.000
_cell.length_c   1.000
_cell.angle_alpha   90.00
_cell.angle_beta   90.00
_cell.angle_gamma   90.00
#
_symmetry.space_group_name_H-M   'P 1'
#
loop_
_entity.id
_entity.type
_entity.pdbx_description
1 polymer ?
#
loop_
_entity_poly.entity_id
_entity_poly.type
_entity_poly.pdbx_seq_one_letter_code
_entity_poly.pdbx_strand_id
1 'polypeptide(L)'
;MTIPLSEEELVAEFDRRWNRGIIFYEDNPKIHTQTVNGFRYEFAVTGAIGKKPFIKDNADEPPAPTSPEKKSPGYVPGSDIDVSGYEIAYINNTHLLMFNKFCTKAAGSP
;
A
#
# COMPACT_ATOMS: atom_id res chain seq x y z
N MET A 1 5.81 -7.74 -20.15
CA MET A 1 5.42 -6.73 -19.15
C MET A 1 6.70 -5.99 -18.80
N THR A 2 6.87 -4.76 -19.26
CA THR A 2 8.13 -4.03 -19.07
C THR A 2 7.89 -3.00 -17.98
N ILE A 3 8.46 -3.23 -16.80
CA ILE A 3 8.45 -2.23 -15.73
C ILE A 3 9.54 -1.22 -16.11
N PRO A 4 9.24 0.09 -16.17
CA PRO A 4 10.18 1.08 -16.66
C PRO A 4 11.30 1.42 -15.67
N LEU A 5 11.30 0.79 -14.49
CA LEU A 5 12.32 0.92 -13.45
C LEU A 5 12.93 -0.44 -13.16
N SER A 6 14.24 -0.47 -12.94
CA SER A 6 14.96 -1.59 -12.33
C SER A 6 14.52 -1.82 -10.88
N GLU A 7 14.86 -2.98 -10.32
CA GLU A 7 14.56 -3.28 -8.92
C GLU A 7 15.26 -2.30 -7.98
N GLU A 8 16.51 -1.95 -8.26
CA GLU A 8 17.29 -0.99 -7.49
C GLU A 8 16.64 0.40 -7.50
N GLU A 9 16.12 0.84 -8.64
CA GLU A 9 15.40 2.11 -8.76
C GLU A 9 14.06 2.08 -8.00
N LEU A 10 13.36 0.94 -8.00
CA LEU A 10 12.12 0.76 -7.24
C LEU A 10 12.36 0.83 -5.73
N VAL A 11 13.42 0.18 -5.24
CA VAL A 11 13.80 0.21 -3.82
C VAL A 11 14.21 1.62 -3.41
N ALA A 12 15.06 2.30 -4.19
CA ALA A 12 15.47 3.67 -3.90
C ALA A 12 14.27 4.64 -3.87
N GLU A 13 13.32 4.46 -4.77
CA GLU A 13 12.10 5.27 -4.81
C GLU A 13 11.16 4.98 -3.64
N PHE A 14 11.05 3.71 -3.23
CA PHE A 14 10.31 3.31 -2.04
C PHE A 14 10.89 3.98 -0.79
N ASP A 15 12.21 3.85 -0.58
CA ASP A 15 12.92 4.44 0.56
C ASP A 15 12.76 5.95 0.60
N ARG A 16 12.85 6.62 -0.55
CA ARG A 16 12.62 8.07 -0.66
C ARG A 16 11.23 8.45 -0.17
N ARG A 17 10.19 7.69 -0.52
CA ARG A 17 8.79 7.98 -0.14
C ARG A 17 8.50 7.57 1.31
N TRP A 18 9.13 6.50 1.80
CA TRP A 18 9.05 6.11 3.21
C TRP A 18 9.69 7.15 4.12
N ASN A 19 10.91 7.61 3.80
CA ASN A 19 11.62 8.65 4.54
C ASN A 19 10.86 9.99 4.58
N ARG A 20 10.02 10.25 3.57
CA ARG A 20 9.14 11.44 3.53
C ARG A 20 7.80 11.27 4.25
N GLY A 21 7.55 10.11 4.84
CA GLY A 21 6.28 9.80 5.52
C GLY A 21 5.08 9.64 4.58
N ILE A 22 5.33 9.41 3.28
CA ILE A 22 4.29 9.15 2.28
C ILE A 22 3.86 7.69 2.36
N ILE A 23 4.84 6.78 2.38
CA ILE A 23 4.63 5.35 2.62
C ILE A 23 4.83 5.07 4.11
N PHE A 24 3.94 4.25 4.67
CA PHE A 24 4.03 3.77 6.03
C PHE A 24 4.44 2.30 6.02
N TYR A 25 5.72 2.11 6.33
CA TYR A 25 6.37 0.82 6.44
C TYR A 25 7.09 0.73 7.79
N GLU A 26 7.24 -0.50 8.29
CA GLU A 26 8.07 -0.83 9.44
C GLU A 26 9.07 -1.89 9.01
N ASP A 27 10.35 -1.54 9.08
CA ASP A 27 11.48 -2.33 8.57
C ASP A 27 11.70 -3.64 9.32
N ASN A 28 11.37 -3.65 10.62
CA ASN A 28 11.57 -4.82 11.47
C ASN A 28 10.30 -5.18 12.24
N PRO A 29 9.25 -5.66 11.55
CA PRO A 29 8.03 -6.09 12.21
C PRO A 29 8.35 -7.29 13.11
N LYS A 30 7.66 -7.40 14.25
CA LYS A 30 7.82 -8.55 15.11
C LYS A 30 7.17 -9.76 14.46
N ILE A 31 7.98 -10.70 13.98
CA ILE A 31 7.51 -11.95 13.39
C ILE A 31 7.36 -13.02 14.48
N HIS A 32 6.20 -13.65 14.53
CA HIS A 32 5.95 -14.85 15.32
C HIS A 32 5.64 -16.02 14.40
N THR A 33 6.32 -17.14 14.60
CA THR A 33 6.13 -18.35 13.78
C THR A 33 5.51 -19.44 14.63
N GLN A 34 4.49 -20.12 14.09
CA GLN A 34 3.83 -21.24 14.76
C GLN A 34 3.63 -22.39 13.77
N THR A 35 3.89 -23.61 14.21
CA THR A 35 3.59 -24.82 13.40
C THR A 35 2.41 -25.56 14.00
N VAL A 36 1.34 -25.76 13.23
CA VAL A 36 0.14 -26.51 13.63
C VAL A 36 -0.15 -27.56 12.58
N ASN A 37 -0.22 -28.83 12.98
CA ASN A 37 -0.50 -29.97 12.09
C ASN A 37 0.41 -30.03 10.85
N GLY A 38 1.70 -29.67 11.00
CA GLY A 38 2.67 -29.65 9.90
C GLY A 38 2.64 -28.39 9.02
N PHE A 39 1.68 -27.48 9.22
CA PHE A 39 1.63 -26.19 8.53
C PHE A 39 2.33 -25.11 9.35
N ARG A 40 3.22 -24.35 8.69
CA ARG A 40 3.93 -23.23 9.29
C ARG A 40 3.21 -21.91 9.01
N TYR A 41 2.82 -21.21 10.06
CA TYR A 41 2.17 -19.91 10.04
C TYR A 41 3.17 -18.82 10.45
N GLU A 42 3.07 -17.67 9.80
CA GLU A 42 3.85 -16.47 10.10
C GLU A 42 2.89 -15.33 10.46
N PHE A 43 3.07 -14.76 11.64
CA PHE A 43 2.31 -13.62 12.13
C PHE A 43 3.24 -12.42 12.21
N ALA A 44 3.04 -11.46 11.30
CA ALA A 44 3.77 -10.20 11.32
C ALA A 44 3.01 -9.16 12.14
N VAL A 45 3.58 -8.75 13.27
CA VAL A 45 3.05 -7.65 14.09
C VAL A 45 3.78 -6.37 13.71
N THR A 46 3.04 -5.40 13.20
CA THR A 46 3.58 -4.11 12.78
C THR A 46 2.72 -2.94 13.27
N GLY A 47 3.37 -1.86 13.71
CA GLY A 47 2.75 -0.57 13.99
C GLY A 47 2.33 0.21 12.75
N ALA A 48 2.80 -0.16 11.54
CA ALA A 48 2.40 0.49 10.29
C ALA A 48 0.89 0.39 10.05
N ILE A 49 0.26 -0.73 10.45
CA ILE A 49 -1.19 -0.91 10.31
C ILE A 49 -1.98 0.03 11.23
N GLY A 50 -1.42 0.42 12.39
CA GLY A 50 -2.05 1.36 13.32
C GLY A 50 -2.16 2.78 12.77
N LYS A 51 -1.44 3.10 11.69
CA LYS A 51 -1.55 4.38 10.97
C LYS A 51 -2.67 4.38 9.93
N LYS A 52 -3.30 3.24 9.65
CA LYS A 52 -4.50 3.22 8.82
C LYS A 52 -5.63 3.94 9.56
N PRO A 53 -6.43 4.77 8.86
CA PRO A 53 -7.62 5.35 9.46
C PRO A 53 -8.53 4.22 9.94
N PHE A 54 -8.86 4.24 11.24
CA PHE A 54 -9.73 3.27 11.87
C PHE A 54 -11.16 3.73 11.64
N ILE A 55 -11.92 2.99 10.81
CA ILE A 55 -13.37 3.16 10.72
C ILE A 55 -13.93 2.54 12.01
N LYS A 56 -14.34 3.41 12.96
CA LYS A 56 -14.78 2.98 14.29
C LYS A 56 -16.10 2.21 14.25
N ASP A 57 -16.94 2.47 13.26
CA ASP A 57 -18.19 1.78 13.04
C ASP A 57 -18.48 1.73 11.53
N ASN A 58 -19.02 0.61 11.03
CA ASN A 58 -19.55 0.54 9.65
C ASN A 58 -20.69 1.56 9.38
N ALA A 59 -21.12 2.31 10.40
CA ALA A 59 -22.06 3.42 10.30
C ALA A 59 -21.40 4.75 9.85
N ASP A 60 -20.07 4.84 9.87
CA ASP A 60 -19.28 5.96 9.32
C ASP A 60 -18.82 5.68 7.87
N GLU A 61 -19.44 4.73 7.17
CA GLU A 61 -19.36 4.71 5.72
C GLU A 61 -19.89 6.07 5.23
N PRO A 62 -19.07 6.90 4.54
CA PRO A 62 -19.57 8.16 4.01
C PRO A 62 -20.83 7.86 3.22
N PRO A 63 -21.95 8.56 3.47
CA PRO A 63 -23.18 8.30 2.73
C PRO A 63 -22.84 8.29 1.25
N ALA A 64 -23.23 7.23 0.55
CA ALA A 64 -22.97 7.07 -0.87
C ALA A 64 -23.20 8.43 -1.56
N PRO A 65 -22.22 8.97 -2.30
CA PRO A 65 -22.29 10.33 -2.81
C PRO A 65 -23.63 10.55 -3.52
N THR A 66 -24.53 11.33 -2.92
CA THR A 66 -25.84 11.67 -3.51
C THR A 66 -25.71 12.64 -4.69
N SER A 67 -24.47 13.04 -4.98
CA SER A 67 -24.03 13.75 -6.16
C SER A 67 -22.69 13.16 -6.60
N PRO A 68 -22.30 13.25 -7.88
CA PRO A 68 -20.95 12.88 -8.29
C PRO A 68 -19.97 13.84 -7.61
N GLU A 69 -19.52 13.47 -6.40
CA GLU A 69 -18.37 14.10 -5.77
C GLU A 69 -17.26 14.06 -6.81
N LYS A 70 -16.75 15.24 -7.18
CA LYS A 70 -15.52 15.33 -7.97
C LYS A 70 -14.45 14.65 -7.13
N LYS A 71 -14.21 13.37 -7.41
CA LYS A 71 -13.08 12.64 -6.85
C LYS A 71 -11.85 13.51 -7.04
N SER A 72 -11.03 13.63 -5.99
CA SER A 72 -9.78 14.39 -6.07
C SER A 72 -8.97 13.92 -7.29
N PRO A 73 -8.08 14.76 -7.85
CA PRO A 73 -7.33 14.45 -9.07
C PRO A 73 -6.57 13.11 -9.03
N GLY A 74 -6.34 12.57 -7.83
CA GLY A 74 -5.65 11.31 -7.61
C GLY A 74 -6.47 10.04 -7.75
N TYR A 75 -7.76 10.08 -8.00
CA TYR A 75 -8.53 8.86 -8.26
C TYR A 75 -8.49 8.51 -9.75
N VAL A 76 -8.01 7.31 -10.06
CA VAL A 76 -8.03 6.78 -11.44
C VAL A 76 -9.32 5.99 -11.71
N PRO A 77 -9.73 5.81 -12.98
CA PRO A 77 -10.90 5.01 -13.32
C PRO A 77 -10.87 3.61 -12.69
N GLY A 78 -11.94 3.23 -11.99
CA GLY A 78 -12.04 1.94 -11.30
C GLY A 78 -11.34 1.88 -9.93
N SER A 79 -10.66 2.94 -9.51
CA SER A 79 -10.04 2.99 -8.18
C SER A 79 -11.00 3.49 -7.11
N ASP A 80 -10.99 2.78 -6.00
CA ASP A 80 -11.63 3.07 -4.72
C ASP A 80 -10.73 3.91 -3.79
N ILE A 81 -9.47 4.16 -4.17
CA ILE A 81 -8.48 4.89 -3.37
C ILE A 81 -7.82 6.04 -4.16
N ASP A 82 -7.39 7.09 -3.44
CA ASP A 82 -6.55 8.15 -4.02
C ASP A 82 -5.12 7.62 -4.18
N VAL A 83 -4.63 7.60 -5.42
CA VAL A 83 -3.31 7.06 -5.77
C VAL A 83 -2.20 8.14 -5.82
N SER A 84 -2.53 9.41 -5.55
CA SER A 84 -1.60 10.53 -5.65
C SER A 84 -0.35 10.34 -4.80
N GLY A 85 0.81 10.40 -5.42
CA GLY A 85 2.12 10.27 -4.78
C GLY A 85 2.57 8.82 -4.57
N TYR A 86 1.77 7.84 -4.97
CA TYR A 86 2.11 6.41 -4.89
C TYR A 86 2.41 5.81 -6.26
N GLU A 87 2.15 6.54 -7.35
CA GLU A 87 2.32 6.07 -8.72
C GLU A 87 3.79 5.77 -9.02
N ILE A 88 4.01 4.68 -9.75
CA ILE A 88 5.32 4.27 -10.26
C ILE A 88 5.31 4.46 -11.77
N ALA A 89 4.41 3.76 -12.47
CA ALA A 89 4.31 3.81 -13.91
C ALA A 89 3.02 3.20 -14.45
N TYR A 90 2.66 3.56 -15.68
CA TYR A 90 1.68 2.80 -16.46
C TYR A 90 2.36 1.63 -17.16
N ILE A 91 1.78 0.44 -17.01
CA ILE A 91 2.18 -0.77 -17.71
C ILE A 91 1.22 -0.99 -18.87
N ASN A 92 1.75 -0.97 -20.09
CA ASN A 92 0.99 -1.15 -21.34
C ASN A 92 -0.27 -0.25 -21.43
N ASN A 93 -0.21 0.96 -20.84
CA ASN A 93 -1.30 1.95 -20.78
C ASN A 93 -2.63 1.44 -20.20
N THR A 94 -2.63 0.28 -19.55
CA THR A 94 -3.84 -0.39 -19.05
C THR A 94 -3.81 -0.57 -17.54
N HIS A 95 -2.62 -0.69 -16.96
CA HIS A 95 -2.45 -0.93 -15.53
C HIS A 95 -1.59 0.18 -14.93
N LEU A 96 -1.99 0.70 -13.79
CA LEU A 96 -1.15 1.60 -13.00
C LEU A 96 -0.41 0.76 -11.95
N LEU A 97 0.92 0.75 -12.03
CA LEU A 97 1.78 0.26 -10.97
C LEU A 97 2.00 1.38 -9.95
N MET A 98 1.85 1.06 -8.68
CA MET A 98 1.97 2.00 -7.57
C MET A 98 2.46 1.30 -6.29
N PHE A 99 3.01 2.06 -5.35
CA PHE A 99 3.36 1.55 -4.04
C PHE A 99 2.13 1.39 -3.15
N ASN A 100 2.11 0.30 -2.37
CA ASN A 100 1.14 0.16 -1.30
C ASN A 100 1.50 1.10 -0.14
N LYS A 101 0.59 2.03 0.17
CA LYS A 101 0.74 3.05 1.22
C LYS A 101 0.98 2.48 2.62
N PHE A 102 0.39 1.33 2.95
CA PHE A 102 0.50 0.70 4.28
C PHE A 102 0.93 -0.76 4.10
N CYS A 103 2.21 -0.95 3.77
CA CYS A 103 2.78 -2.24 3.48
C CYS A 103 3.43 -2.88 4.72
N THR A 104 3.39 -4.21 4.77
CA THR A 104 4.01 -5.02 5.84
C THR A 104 5.35 -5.63 5.40
N LYS A 105 5.67 -5.56 4.11
CA LYS A 105 6.95 -5.97 3.51
C LYS A 105 7.38 -4.92 2.49
N ALA A 106 8.66 -4.56 2.49
CA ALA A 106 9.26 -3.70 1.48
C ALA A 106 9.75 -4.54 0.27
N ALA A 107 10.01 -3.85 -0.84
CA ALA A 107 10.70 -4.45 -1.97
C ALA A 107 12.14 -4.80 -1.55
N GLY A 108 12.62 -6.01 -1.86
CA GLY A 108 13.97 -6.46 -1.50
C GLY A 108 14.16 -7.00 -0.08
N SER A 109 13.12 -7.05 0.77
CA SER A 109 13.20 -7.80 2.03
C SER A 109 13.21 -9.31 1.74
N PRO A 110 14.14 -10.09 2.33
CA PRO A 110 14.22 -11.54 2.14
C PRO A 110 12.98 -12.30 2.63
#